data_AF-A0A8T0LX24-F1
#
_entry.id   AF-A0A8T0LX24-F1
#
_cell.length_a   1.000
_cell.length_b   1.000
_cell.length_c   1.000
_cell.angle_alpha   90.00
_cell.angle_beta   90.00
_cell.angle_gamma   90.00
#
_symmetry.space_group_name_H-M   'P 1'
#
loop_
_entity.id
_entity.type
_entity.pdbx_description
1 polymer ?
#
loop_
_entity_poly.entity_id
_entity_poly.type
_entity_poly.pdbx_seq_one_letter_code
_entity_poly.pdbx_strand_id
1 'polypeptide(L)'
;MISFVRFITVLFAVVAVNPIASLETGDFYRPSADEMSGIAGTNATYRRSPCPALNALANHGYLPRGGINVTEDVLHDVLMSVYSLDETSTQILLALVPSMFSLDYLGTHNLVEHDASLVHTDAYFGEDPASVNETMVDDLLGRSIDGKTVGVTEVAAARANRMANCIANNPECTFSASTLKIAYIEASIFILGFGGNVNESVGVDVARAFMSEERIPEEYVVSSTVISFATNPTTHSRIHFDSLTPTIDMVSFANCITAATFAVSAFITSPVEGLDVNLLPEGTYFKPSGRLVSGVVGNTAAFHRSPCPAVNALANHGYLPRNGQNITKAVLGPAVMAVYNLDEASTATLLALVPDTFSLDYLATHNVIEHDASLIHDDEYFGGDPAKVDNKLASDLLERGEASGKLGVTELAAARKARLADSIATNPNVTFGTTQQTLAYTEASILLLGFGAKTNESVSLDVARSFLVDEKIPNGWARASSAITVAEVRATVANIIAATTA
;
A
#
# COMPACT_ATOMS: atom_id res chain seq x y z
N MET A 1 -16.00 1.89 75.86
CA MET A 1 -16.90 2.15 74.71
C MET A 1 -16.12 2.93 73.67
N ILE A 2 -15.69 2.24 72.62
CA ILE A 2 -15.01 2.79 71.46
C ILE A 2 -16.09 3.41 70.58
N SER A 3 -16.00 4.70 70.28
CA SER A 3 -16.94 5.40 69.39
C SER A 3 -16.23 5.87 68.14
N PHE A 4 -16.78 5.42 67.01
CA PHE A 4 -16.42 5.69 65.63
C PHE A 4 -16.30 7.18 65.32
N VAL A 5 -15.19 7.57 64.69
CA VAL A 5 -15.16 8.68 63.72
C VAL A 5 -14.51 8.16 62.45
N ARG A 6 -15.29 8.18 61.37
CA ARG A 6 -14.95 7.67 60.04
C ARG A 6 -13.83 8.52 59.44
N PHE A 7 -12.72 7.88 59.05
CA PHE A 7 -11.80 8.41 58.06
C PHE A 7 -12.46 8.33 56.68
N ILE A 8 -12.68 9.48 56.04
CA ILE A 8 -12.99 9.55 54.62
C ILE A 8 -11.65 9.38 53.89
N THR A 9 -11.41 8.20 53.33
CA THR A 9 -10.34 7.96 52.36
C THR A 9 -10.78 8.63 51.07
N VAL A 10 -10.16 9.75 50.70
CA VAL A 10 -10.28 10.31 49.35
C VAL A 10 -9.50 9.38 48.43
N LEU A 11 -10.24 8.50 47.75
CA LEU A 11 -9.73 7.69 46.65
C LEU A 11 -9.47 8.65 45.48
N PHE A 12 -8.22 9.04 45.25
CA PHE A 12 -7.84 9.55 43.94
C PHE A 12 -7.95 8.39 42.96
N ALA A 13 -9.07 8.32 42.25
CA ALA A 13 -9.14 7.57 41.02
C ALA A 13 -8.21 8.29 40.03
N VAL A 14 -6.97 7.84 39.95
CA VAL A 14 -6.15 8.08 38.76
C VAL A 14 -6.90 7.33 37.65
N VAL A 15 -7.68 8.06 36.87
CA VAL A 15 -8.15 7.56 35.59
C VAL A 15 -6.86 7.30 34.81
N ALA A 16 -6.51 6.02 34.65
CA ALA A 16 -5.48 5.62 33.70
C ALA A 16 -5.97 6.09 32.33
N VAL A 17 -5.48 7.23 31.88
CA VAL A 17 -5.56 7.64 30.49
C VAL A 17 -4.85 6.52 29.74
N ASN A 18 -5.55 5.78 28.88
CA ASN A 18 -4.93 4.75 28.05
C ASN A 18 -3.74 5.40 27.31
N PRO A 19 -2.48 5.03 27.63
CA PRO A 19 -1.31 5.77 27.16
C PRO A 19 -1.15 5.74 25.64
N ILE A 20 -1.82 4.79 24.97
CA ILE A 20 -1.76 4.58 23.53
C ILE A 20 -2.51 5.66 22.76
N ALA A 21 -3.61 6.19 23.31
CA ALA A 21 -4.43 7.20 22.63
C ALA A 21 -3.71 8.55 22.48
N SER A 22 -2.65 8.77 23.25
CA SER A 22 -1.79 9.96 23.17
C SER A 22 -0.52 9.76 22.34
N LEU A 23 -0.26 8.55 21.83
CA LEU A 23 0.96 8.28 21.06
C LEU A 23 0.81 8.80 19.62
N GLU A 24 1.77 9.59 19.18
CA GLU A 24 1.87 10.09 17.81
C GLU A 24 2.58 9.07 16.90
N THR A 25 2.56 9.28 15.59
CA THR A 25 3.35 8.46 14.67
C THR A 25 4.84 8.67 14.94
N GLY A 26 5.59 7.58 15.10
CA GLY A 26 6.99 7.56 15.53
C GLY A 26 7.16 7.14 16.99
N ASP A 27 6.15 7.33 17.86
CA ASP A 27 6.24 6.90 19.26
C ASP A 27 6.21 5.38 19.37
N PHE A 28 7.17 4.82 20.12
CA PHE A 28 7.27 3.38 20.32
C PHE A 28 6.32 2.86 21.41
N TYR A 29 5.50 1.88 21.05
CA TYR A 29 4.77 1.04 21.98
C TYR A 29 4.69 -0.38 21.42
N ARG A 30 5.28 -1.33 22.15
CA ARG A 30 5.13 -2.76 21.88
C ARG A 30 4.11 -3.35 22.86
N PRO A 31 3.02 -3.98 22.37
CA PRO A 31 2.11 -4.74 23.22
C PRO A 31 2.83 -5.86 23.98
N SER A 32 2.32 -6.24 25.15
CA SER A 32 2.86 -7.42 25.84
C SER A 32 2.47 -8.70 25.11
N ALA A 33 3.23 -9.79 25.34
CA ALA A 33 3.03 -11.06 24.66
C ALA A 33 1.63 -11.68 24.86
N ASP A 34 0.91 -11.33 25.92
CA ASP A 34 -0.46 -11.75 26.20
C ASP A 34 -1.52 -10.90 25.47
N GLU A 35 -1.15 -9.72 24.96
CA GLU A 35 -2.05 -8.82 24.22
C GLU A 35 -1.92 -8.98 22.69
N MET A 36 -0.83 -9.60 22.22
CA MET A 36 -0.55 -9.80 20.80
C MET A 36 -0.56 -11.26 20.35
N SER A 37 -0.85 -11.49 19.07
CA SER A 37 -0.72 -12.79 18.43
C SER A 37 -0.53 -12.64 16.93
N GLY A 38 0.23 -13.56 16.34
CA GLY A 38 0.39 -13.73 14.90
C GLY A 38 -0.28 -14.97 14.34
N ILE A 39 -1.10 -15.66 15.12
CA ILE A 39 -1.93 -16.76 14.63
C ILE A 39 -2.98 -16.19 13.68
N ALA A 40 -2.98 -16.64 12.42
CA ALA A 40 -3.94 -16.19 11.42
C ALA A 40 -5.39 -16.38 11.88
N GLY A 41 -6.18 -15.29 11.84
CA GLY A 41 -7.56 -15.30 12.29
C GLY A 41 -7.74 -15.28 13.82
N THR A 42 -6.70 -14.91 14.58
CA THR A 42 -6.77 -14.74 16.04
C THR A 42 -7.85 -13.72 16.44
N ASN A 43 -8.09 -13.54 17.74
CA ASN A 43 -8.91 -12.48 18.33
C ASN A 43 -8.11 -11.59 19.28
N ALA A 44 -6.78 -11.69 19.27
CA ALA A 44 -5.90 -10.82 20.06
C ALA A 44 -6.14 -9.34 19.76
N THR A 45 -5.97 -8.51 20.78
CA THR A 45 -6.15 -7.05 20.69
C THR A 45 -5.18 -6.44 19.69
N TYR A 46 -3.93 -6.92 19.68
CA TYR A 46 -2.92 -6.51 18.73
C TYR A 46 -2.56 -7.67 17.81
N ARG A 47 -2.66 -7.44 16.51
CA ARG A 47 -2.21 -8.37 15.49
C ARG A 47 -0.76 -8.07 15.16
N ARG A 48 0.06 -9.10 15.22
CA ARG A 48 1.45 -9.07 14.81
C ARG A 48 1.69 -10.22 13.85
N SER A 49 2.90 -10.31 13.32
CA SER A 49 3.25 -11.25 12.26
C SER A 49 4.61 -11.89 12.56
N PRO A 50 5.05 -12.90 11.80
CA PRO A 50 6.47 -13.31 11.81
C PRO A 50 7.40 -12.27 11.14
N CYS A 51 6.92 -11.09 10.75
CA CYS A 51 7.72 -10.06 10.10
C CYS A 51 8.12 -8.95 11.10
N PRO A 52 9.38 -8.90 11.57
CA PRO A 52 9.82 -7.90 12.54
C PRO A 52 9.72 -6.46 12.00
N ALA A 53 9.90 -6.26 10.69
CA ALA A 53 9.78 -4.94 10.06
C ALA A 53 8.34 -4.39 10.18
N LEU A 54 7.33 -5.15 9.75
CA LEU A 54 5.94 -4.67 9.82
C LEU A 54 5.45 -4.53 11.26
N ASN A 55 5.91 -5.40 12.16
CA ASN A 55 5.61 -5.28 13.58
C ASN A 55 6.22 -4.00 14.16
N ALA A 56 7.44 -3.63 13.77
CA ALA A 56 8.06 -2.36 14.17
C ALA A 56 7.28 -1.15 13.64
N LEU A 57 6.84 -1.17 12.38
CA LEU A 57 5.99 -0.10 11.83
C LEU A 57 4.68 0.06 12.63
N ALA A 58 4.03 -1.04 13.01
CA ALA A 58 2.83 -0.98 13.85
C ALA A 58 3.13 -0.50 15.28
N ASN A 59 4.25 -0.94 15.87
CA ASN A 59 4.69 -0.50 17.20
C ASN A 59 5.03 1.00 17.24
N HIS A 60 5.40 1.59 16.10
CA HIS A 60 5.64 3.03 15.96
C HIS A 60 4.44 3.81 15.39
N GLY A 61 3.32 3.15 15.06
CA GLY A 61 2.14 3.82 14.51
C GLY A 61 2.24 4.26 13.05
N TYR A 62 3.28 3.83 12.32
CA TYR A 62 3.35 3.99 10.85
C TYR A 62 2.31 3.11 10.15
N LEU A 63 2.07 1.92 10.70
CA LEU A 63 0.88 1.12 10.42
C LEU A 63 -0.13 1.30 11.58
N PRO A 64 -1.44 0.98 11.39
CA PRO A 64 -2.38 0.92 12.48
C PRO A 64 -1.79 0.14 13.66
N ARG A 65 -1.72 0.75 14.86
CA ARG A 65 -1.03 0.14 16.03
C ARG A 65 -1.60 -1.22 16.42
N GLY A 66 -2.91 -1.40 16.19
CA GLY A 66 -3.63 -2.67 16.35
C GLY A 66 -3.18 -3.77 15.38
N GLY A 67 -2.46 -3.43 14.31
CA GLY A 67 -2.09 -4.36 13.23
C GLY A 67 -3.29 -4.84 12.40
N ILE A 68 -4.40 -4.11 12.44
CA ILE A 68 -5.67 -4.45 11.78
C ILE A 68 -5.94 -3.42 10.69
N ASN A 69 -6.56 -3.84 9.59
CA ASN A 69 -6.89 -2.98 8.43
C ASN A 69 -5.67 -2.24 7.86
N VAL A 70 -4.53 -2.94 7.76
CA VAL A 70 -3.37 -2.46 7.01
C VAL A 70 -3.75 -2.43 5.54
N THR A 71 -3.78 -1.24 4.95
CA THR A 71 -4.11 -1.03 3.54
C THR A 71 -2.87 -1.00 2.67
N GLU A 72 -3.05 -1.37 1.40
CA GLU A 72 -1.98 -1.43 0.39
C GLU A 72 -1.25 -0.09 0.22
N ASP A 73 -1.97 1.03 0.23
CA ASP A 73 -1.43 2.40 0.09
C ASP A 73 -0.55 2.79 1.29
N VAL A 74 -1.02 2.54 2.51
CA VAL A 74 -0.24 2.83 3.71
C VAL A 74 0.98 1.92 3.78
N LEU A 75 0.82 0.62 3.48
CA LEU A 75 1.94 -0.33 3.45
C LEU A 75 2.98 0.04 2.40
N HIS A 76 2.53 0.43 1.20
CA HIS A 76 3.38 0.94 0.13
C HIS A 76 4.25 2.09 0.63
N ASP A 77 3.62 3.14 1.17
CA ASP A 77 4.31 4.38 1.54
C ASP A 77 5.32 4.16 2.66
N VAL A 78 5.02 3.34 3.65
CA VAL A 78 5.94 3.07 4.77
C VAL A 78 7.10 2.16 4.36
N LEU A 79 6.90 1.18 3.46
CA LEU A 79 7.98 0.35 2.92
C LEU A 79 9.02 1.19 2.17
N MET A 80 8.56 2.18 1.42
CA MET A 80 9.46 3.08 0.70
C MET A 80 10.09 4.15 1.59
N SER A 81 9.30 4.80 2.46
CA SER A 81 9.78 5.94 3.26
C SER A 81 10.61 5.53 4.46
N VAL A 82 10.26 4.43 5.13
CA VAL A 82 10.98 3.95 6.33
C VAL A 82 12.13 3.03 5.92
N TYR A 83 11.92 2.11 4.99
CA TYR A 83 12.95 1.11 4.61
C TYR A 83 13.68 1.39 3.30
N SER A 84 13.38 2.50 2.61
CA SER A 84 14.05 2.88 1.35
C SER A 84 13.90 1.83 0.23
N LEU A 85 12.81 1.06 0.20
CA LEU A 85 12.54 0.16 -0.91
C LEU A 85 12.21 0.94 -2.19
N ASP A 86 12.62 0.44 -3.35
CA ASP A 86 12.17 0.96 -4.63
C ASP A 86 10.72 0.56 -4.92
N GLU A 87 10.12 1.23 -5.91
CA GLU A 87 8.75 0.97 -6.34
C GLU A 87 8.57 -0.51 -6.74
N THR A 88 9.46 -1.04 -7.57
CA THR A 88 9.34 -2.41 -8.09
C THR A 88 9.38 -3.45 -6.98
N SER A 89 10.28 -3.33 -6.02
CA SER A 89 10.39 -4.27 -4.88
C SER A 89 9.21 -4.12 -3.94
N THR A 90 8.75 -2.89 -3.71
CA THR A 90 7.54 -2.61 -2.93
C THR A 90 6.33 -3.32 -3.56
N GLN A 91 6.11 -3.16 -4.87
CA GLN A 91 5.01 -3.82 -5.58
C GLN A 91 5.11 -5.35 -5.55
N ILE A 92 6.32 -5.91 -5.60
CA ILE A 92 6.53 -7.36 -5.43
C ILE A 92 6.07 -7.82 -4.04
N LEU A 93 6.37 -7.06 -2.98
CA LEU A 93 5.93 -7.38 -1.62
C LEU A 93 4.43 -7.18 -1.44
N LEU A 94 3.84 -6.13 -2.01
CA LEU A 94 2.40 -5.89 -1.96
C LEU A 94 1.60 -6.99 -2.65
N ALA A 95 2.11 -7.57 -3.74
CA ALA A 95 1.47 -8.69 -4.42
C ALA A 95 1.39 -9.98 -3.59
N LEU A 96 2.12 -10.08 -2.47
CA LEU A 96 2.07 -11.22 -1.55
C LEU A 96 0.93 -11.12 -0.53
N VAL A 97 0.27 -9.96 -0.44
CA VAL A 97 -0.77 -9.70 0.57
C VAL A 97 -2.06 -9.17 -0.08
N PRO A 98 -3.23 -9.33 0.57
CA PRO A 98 -4.45 -8.67 0.14
C PRO A 98 -4.33 -7.14 0.22
N SER A 99 -5.15 -6.43 -0.56
CA SER A 99 -5.17 -4.96 -0.58
C SER A 99 -5.56 -4.32 0.78
N MET A 100 -6.19 -5.10 1.66
CA MET A 100 -6.37 -4.77 3.07
C MET A 100 -6.29 -6.07 3.89
N PHE A 101 -5.48 -6.08 4.95
CA PHE A 101 -5.29 -7.25 5.80
C PHE A 101 -4.94 -6.88 7.24
N SER A 102 -5.01 -7.85 8.14
CA SER A 102 -4.43 -7.75 9.48
C SER A 102 -3.09 -8.46 9.50
N LEU A 103 -2.10 -7.97 10.26
CA LEU A 103 -0.74 -8.52 10.27
C LEU A 103 -0.68 -10.03 10.56
N ASP A 104 -1.63 -10.57 11.35
CA ASP A 104 -1.72 -12.00 11.63
C ASP A 104 -2.00 -12.87 10.39
N TYR A 105 -2.52 -12.29 9.30
CA TYR A 105 -2.63 -12.97 8.01
C TYR A 105 -1.30 -13.56 7.54
N LEU A 106 -0.21 -12.85 7.79
CA LEU A 106 1.14 -13.29 7.42
C LEU A 106 1.60 -14.51 8.21
N GLY A 107 0.99 -14.83 9.35
CA GLY A 107 1.24 -16.07 10.08
C GLY A 107 0.55 -17.30 9.50
N THR A 108 -0.10 -17.18 8.33
CA THR A 108 -0.61 -18.35 7.59
C THR A 108 0.56 -19.16 7.04
N HIS A 109 0.78 -20.35 7.62
CA HIS A 109 1.89 -21.21 7.25
C HIS A 109 1.86 -21.61 5.77
N ASN A 110 3.04 -21.56 5.14
CA ASN A 110 3.28 -21.86 3.72
C ASN A 110 2.61 -20.90 2.71
N LEU A 111 2.22 -19.70 3.15
CA LEU A 111 1.86 -18.60 2.24
C LEU A 111 3.04 -17.63 2.05
N VAL A 112 3.38 -16.90 3.12
CA VAL A 112 4.59 -16.07 3.23
C VAL A 112 5.45 -16.61 4.36
N GLU A 113 4.85 -16.88 5.53
CA GLU A 113 5.50 -17.60 6.62
C GLU A 113 5.95 -18.99 6.16
N HIS A 114 7.14 -19.37 6.63
CA HIS A 114 7.80 -20.61 6.31
C HIS A 114 8.71 -21.07 7.46
N ASP A 115 9.01 -22.37 7.45
CA ASP A 115 10.00 -22.97 8.35
C ASP A 115 11.40 -22.37 8.17
N ALA A 116 12.36 -22.69 9.04
CA ALA A 116 13.73 -22.18 8.94
C ALA A 116 13.82 -20.64 8.87
N SER A 117 12.88 -19.95 9.53
CA SER A 117 12.90 -18.50 9.75
C SER A 117 14.13 -18.09 10.56
N LEU A 118 14.65 -16.88 10.37
CA LEU A 118 15.89 -16.44 11.03
C LEU A 118 15.77 -16.42 12.56
N VAL A 119 14.63 -15.96 13.09
CA VAL A 119 14.42 -15.75 14.54
C VAL A 119 13.07 -16.25 15.05
N HIS A 120 12.32 -16.99 14.23
CA HIS A 120 11.05 -17.61 14.61
C HIS A 120 11.17 -19.13 14.57
N THR A 121 10.45 -19.77 15.49
CA THR A 121 10.34 -21.23 15.59
C THR A 121 9.48 -21.76 14.44
N ASP A 122 9.87 -22.88 13.85
CA ASP A 122 9.11 -23.55 12.79
C ASP A 122 7.68 -23.89 13.26
N ALA A 123 6.70 -23.79 12.36
CA ALA A 123 5.28 -23.92 12.69
C ALA A 123 4.94 -25.28 13.34
N TYR A 124 5.68 -26.33 12.98
CA TYR A 124 5.55 -27.68 13.56
C TYR A 124 5.59 -27.70 15.10
N PHE A 125 6.38 -26.81 15.73
CA PHE A 125 6.53 -26.79 17.18
C PHE A 125 5.41 -26.02 17.90
N GLY A 126 4.47 -25.42 17.17
CA GLY A 126 3.22 -24.89 17.72
C GLY A 126 3.35 -23.57 18.50
N GLU A 127 4.46 -22.86 18.35
CA GLU A 127 4.61 -21.51 18.89
C GLU A 127 3.80 -20.49 18.08
N ASP A 128 3.40 -19.39 18.72
CA ASP A 128 2.75 -18.29 18.00
C ASP A 128 3.73 -17.73 16.94
N PRO A 129 3.32 -17.58 15.66
CA PRO A 129 4.19 -17.09 14.59
C PRO A 129 4.83 -15.71 14.86
N ALA A 130 4.19 -14.85 15.67
CA ALA A 130 4.76 -13.56 16.05
C ALA A 130 5.75 -13.64 17.23
N SER A 131 5.88 -14.79 17.90
CA SER A 131 6.82 -14.96 19.00
C SER A 131 8.26 -14.99 18.49
N VAL A 132 9.08 -14.06 18.98
CA VAL A 132 10.52 -14.05 18.71
C VAL A 132 11.22 -15.09 19.59
N ASN A 133 12.09 -15.89 18.99
CA ASN A 133 12.95 -16.81 19.70
C ASN A 133 14.30 -16.13 20.05
N GLU A 134 14.44 -15.67 21.29
CA GLU A 134 15.64 -14.96 21.75
C GLU A 134 16.93 -15.79 21.60
N THR A 135 16.86 -17.12 21.69
CA THR A 135 18.05 -17.96 21.45
C THR A 135 18.48 -17.90 19.99
N MET A 136 17.54 -17.80 19.06
CA MET A 136 17.85 -17.64 17.62
C MET A 136 18.35 -16.22 17.32
N VAL A 137 17.83 -15.19 17.98
CA VAL A 137 18.36 -13.82 17.90
C VAL A 137 19.81 -13.80 18.38
N ASP A 138 20.09 -14.39 19.54
CA ASP A 138 21.44 -14.44 20.10
C ASP A 138 22.40 -15.26 19.23
N ASP A 139 21.95 -16.36 18.60
CA ASP A 139 22.75 -17.10 17.60
C ASP A 139 23.03 -16.25 16.35
N LEU A 140 22.04 -15.52 15.82
CA LEU A 140 22.23 -14.68 14.64
C LEU A 140 23.22 -13.55 14.93
N LEU A 141 23.01 -12.81 16.01
CA LEU A 141 23.83 -11.63 16.35
C LEU A 141 25.21 -12.02 16.89
N GLY A 142 25.29 -13.15 17.60
CA GLY A 142 26.55 -13.71 18.11
C GLY A 142 27.50 -14.18 17.02
N ARG A 143 27.06 -14.30 15.76
CA ARG A 143 27.92 -14.60 14.60
C ARG A 143 28.77 -13.41 14.15
N SER A 144 28.47 -12.19 14.62
CA SER A 144 29.24 -10.98 14.30
C SER A 144 30.73 -11.18 14.56
N ILE A 145 31.55 -11.17 13.50
CA ILE A 145 32.99 -11.40 13.61
C ILE A 145 33.70 -10.21 14.28
N ASP A 146 33.25 -9.00 13.99
CA ASP A 146 33.81 -7.76 14.54
C ASP A 146 33.15 -7.33 15.87
N GLY A 147 32.10 -8.04 16.30
CA GLY A 147 31.29 -7.74 17.47
C GLY A 147 30.43 -6.48 17.33
N LYS A 148 30.32 -5.91 16.12
CA LYS A 148 29.65 -4.64 15.85
C LYS A 148 28.60 -4.75 14.76
N THR A 149 28.85 -5.55 13.73
CA THR A 149 27.99 -5.67 12.57
C THR A 149 27.75 -7.13 12.20
N VAL A 150 26.58 -7.39 11.61
CA VAL A 150 26.22 -8.68 11.02
C VAL A 150 26.06 -8.45 9.53
N GLY A 151 26.89 -9.11 8.72
CA GLY A 151 26.93 -8.95 7.28
C GLY A 151 26.44 -10.19 6.52
N VAL A 152 26.63 -10.15 5.22
CA VAL A 152 26.21 -11.20 4.29
C VAL A 152 26.73 -12.59 4.69
N THR A 153 27.99 -12.69 5.12
CA THR A 153 28.61 -13.98 5.49
C THR A 153 27.96 -14.59 6.73
N GLU A 154 27.78 -13.80 7.78
CA GLU A 154 27.17 -14.25 9.03
C GLU A 154 25.70 -14.67 8.82
N VAL A 155 24.94 -13.86 8.07
CA VAL A 155 23.53 -14.16 7.75
C VAL A 155 23.42 -15.41 6.88
N ALA A 156 24.28 -15.58 5.87
CA ALA A 156 24.28 -16.78 5.03
C ALA A 156 24.56 -18.05 5.85
N ALA A 157 25.48 -17.98 6.82
CA ALA A 157 25.75 -19.07 7.74
C ALA A 157 24.56 -19.36 8.67
N ALA A 158 23.89 -18.32 9.18
CA ALA A 158 22.67 -18.49 9.97
C ALA A 158 21.56 -19.16 9.16
N ARG A 159 21.31 -18.72 7.91
CA ARG A 159 20.33 -19.32 6.99
C ARG A 159 20.61 -20.80 6.73
N ALA A 160 21.87 -21.15 6.45
CA ALA A 160 22.27 -22.55 6.24
C ALA A 160 22.03 -23.41 7.49
N ASN A 161 22.37 -22.89 8.67
CA ASN A 161 22.14 -23.58 9.93
C ASN A 161 20.64 -23.73 10.25
N ARG A 162 19.81 -22.72 9.98
CA ARG A 162 18.36 -22.81 10.15
C ARG A 162 17.75 -23.88 9.24
N MET A 163 18.18 -23.95 7.99
CA MET A 163 17.78 -25.01 7.06
C MET A 163 18.16 -26.41 7.57
N ALA A 164 19.43 -26.59 7.96
CA ALA A 164 19.91 -27.86 8.48
C ALA A 164 19.17 -28.28 9.76
N ASN A 165 18.86 -27.31 10.63
CA ASN A 165 18.10 -27.54 11.85
C ASN A 165 16.65 -27.97 11.57
N CYS A 166 15.98 -27.32 10.61
CA CYS A 166 14.64 -27.71 10.15
C CYS A 166 14.65 -29.16 9.64
N ILE A 167 15.54 -29.49 8.70
CA ILE A 167 15.64 -30.85 8.13
C ILE A 167 15.91 -31.90 9.21
N ALA A 168 16.73 -31.57 10.21
CA ALA A 168 17.13 -32.52 11.25
C ALA A 168 16.06 -32.72 12.34
N ASN A 169 15.26 -31.70 12.65
CA ASN A 169 14.44 -31.69 13.87
C ASN A 169 12.93 -31.46 13.62
N ASN A 170 12.54 -30.94 12.46
CA ASN A 170 11.16 -30.74 12.08
C ASN A 170 10.76 -31.83 11.06
N PRO A 171 9.94 -32.84 11.45
CA PRO A 171 9.50 -33.90 10.53
C PRO A 171 8.55 -33.40 9.44
N GLU A 172 8.01 -32.19 9.59
CA GLU A 172 7.17 -31.50 8.62
C GLU A 172 7.93 -30.39 7.90
N CYS A 173 9.27 -30.35 8.01
CA CYS A 173 10.10 -29.31 7.39
C CYS A 173 9.76 -29.15 5.91
N THR A 174 9.16 -28.02 5.55
CA THR A 174 8.80 -27.69 4.18
C THR A 174 9.57 -26.47 3.70
N PHE A 175 10.27 -26.64 2.57
CA PHE A 175 11.00 -25.55 1.94
C PHE A 175 10.89 -25.63 0.42
N SER A 176 9.80 -25.07 -0.09
CA SER A 176 9.53 -24.98 -1.53
C SER A 176 10.49 -24.01 -2.22
N ALA A 177 10.56 -24.08 -3.55
CA ALA A 177 11.33 -23.11 -4.33
C ALA A 177 10.86 -21.66 -4.14
N SER A 178 9.57 -21.45 -3.79
CA SER A 178 9.03 -20.12 -3.48
C SER A 178 9.40 -19.66 -2.08
N THR A 179 9.24 -20.49 -1.05
CA THR A 179 9.61 -20.12 0.33
C THR A 179 11.12 -19.95 0.47
N LEU A 180 11.92 -20.71 -0.28
CA LEU A 180 13.37 -20.48 -0.39
C LEU A 180 13.71 -19.09 -0.91
N LYS A 181 13.00 -18.61 -1.93
CA LYS A 181 13.23 -17.25 -2.47
C LYS A 181 12.84 -16.18 -1.46
N ILE A 182 11.68 -16.31 -0.81
CA ILE A 182 11.20 -15.38 0.22
C ILE A 182 12.25 -15.26 1.33
N ALA A 183 12.73 -16.38 1.84
CA ALA A 183 13.67 -16.40 2.95
C ALA A 183 15.03 -15.73 2.65
N TYR A 184 15.48 -15.77 1.39
CA TYR A 184 16.68 -15.03 0.95
C TYR A 184 16.41 -13.54 0.71
N ILE A 185 15.21 -13.18 0.25
CA ILE A 185 14.78 -11.79 0.15
C ILE A 185 14.72 -11.17 1.54
N GLU A 186 14.12 -11.85 2.53
CA GLU A 186 14.06 -11.43 3.93
C GLU A 186 15.45 -11.19 4.51
N ALA A 187 16.39 -12.12 4.30
CA ALA A 187 17.77 -11.98 4.73
C ALA A 187 18.47 -10.76 4.09
N SER A 188 18.14 -10.47 2.82
CA SER A 188 18.67 -9.29 2.13
C SER A 188 18.05 -8.00 2.66
N ILE A 189 16.74 -7.98 2.94
CA ILE A 189 16.05 -6.84 3.56
C ILE A 189 16.57 -6.58 4.97
N PHE A 190 16.84 -7.62 5.76
CA PHE A 190 17.45 -7.48 7.09
C PHE A 190 18.79 -6.73 7.02
N ILE A 191 19.65 -7.09 6.07
CA ILE A 191 20.96 -6.45 5.91
C ILE A 191 20.82 -5.03 5.34
N LEU A 192 20.11 -4.90 4.22
CA LEU A 192 20.08 -3.67 3.43
C LEU A 192 19.14 -2.63 4.07
N GLY A 193 17.96 -3.09 4.50
CA GLY A 193 16.87 -2.27 5.02
C GLY A 193 17.13 -1.78 6.44
N PHE A 194 17.66 -2.63 7.32
CA PHE A 194 17.96 -2.23 8.71
C PHE A 194 19.34 -1.59 8.86
N GLY A 195 20.30 -1.94 7.99
CA GLY A 195 21.67 -1.42 8.03
C GLY A 195 21.92 -0.14 7.22
N GLY A 196 20.88 0.44 6.61
CA GLY A 196 21.02 1.62 5.76
C GLY A 196 21.89 1.40 4.51
N ASN A 197 22.02 0.14 4.08
CA ASN A 197 22.88 -0.32 2.99
C ASN A 197 24.35 0.13 3.09
N VAL A 198 24.89 0.26 4.31
CA VAL A 198 26.29 0.58 4.52
C VAL A 198 27.09 -0.72 4.59
N ASN A 199 27.86 -1.00 3.52
CA ASN A 199 28.72 -2.18 3.38
C ASN A 199 28.00 -3.53 3.51
N GLU A 200 26.71 -3.60 3.13
CA GLU A 200 25.90 -4.83 3.24
C GLU A 200 26.00 -5.49 4.62
N SER A 201 25.86 -4.65 5.66
CA SER A 201 25.86 -5.08 7.05
C SER A 201 24.89 -4.23 7.87
N VAL A 202 24.41 -4.79 8.97
CA VAL A 202 23.58 -4.09 9.97
C VAL A 202 24.30 -4.08 11.31
N GLY A 203 24.25 -2.96 12.03
CA GLY A 203 24.80 -2.87 13.39
C GLY A 203 24.08 -3.83 14.34
N VAL A 204 24.81 -4.51 15.22
CA VAL A 204 24.25 -5.52 16.15
C VAL A 204 23.12 -4.95 17.01
N ASP A 205 23.27 -3.71 17.49
CA ASP A 205 22.24 -3.06 18.32
C ASP A 205 20.97 -2.74 17.52
N VAL A 206 21.12 -2.25 16.29
CA VAL A 206 20.00 -2.00 15.37
C VAL A 206 19.30 -3.31 15.00
N ALA A 207 20.09 -4.34 14.69
CA ALA A 207 19.56 -5.66 14.40
C ALA A 207 18.80 -6.25 15.59
N ARG A 208 19.29 -6.08 16.82
CA ARG A 208 18.57 -6.50 18.03
C ARG A 208 17.27 -5.73 18.21
N ALA A 209 17.28 -4.42 18.03
CA ALA A 209 16.09 -3.58 18.13
C ALA A 209 15.00 -4.05 17.15
N PHE A 210 15.33 -4.36 15.90
CA PHE A 210 14.34 -4.89 14.96
C PHE A 210 13.94 -6.34 15.24
N MET A 211 14.91 -7.24 15.40
CA MET A 211 14.66 -8.69 15.41
C MET A 211 14.12 -9.21 16.74
N SER A 212 14.39 -8.52 17.86
CA SER A 212 13.90 -8.88 19.19
C SER A 212 12.86 -7.90 19.70
N GLU A 213 13.16 -6.60 19.67
CA GLU A 213 12.29 -5.58 20.26
C GLU A 213 11.19 -5.10 19.30
N GLU A 214 11.30 -5.43 18.01
CA GLU A 214 10.42 -4.92 16.95
C GLU A 214 10.27 -3.41 17.05
N ARG A 215 11.41 -2.74 17.17
CA ARG A 215 11.55 -1.30 17.38
C ARG A 215 12.43 -0.72 16.28
N ILE A 216 12.06 0.47 15.80
CA ILE A 216 12.92 1.32 14.99
C ILE A 216 13.76 2.15 15.98
N PRO A 217 15.05 1.87 16.16
CA PRO A 217 15.86 2.57 17.15
C PRO A 217 16.24 3.98 16.66
N GLU A 218 16.63 4.88 17.57
CA GLU A 218 16.97 6.27 17.24
C GLU A 218 18.19 6.37 16.32
N GLU A 219 19.12 5.43 16.45
CA GLU A 219 20.30 5.26 15.61
C GLU A 219 20.01 4.63 14.24
N TYR A 220 18.76 4.25 13.96
CA TYR A 220 18.37 3.76 12.64
C TYR A 220 18.50 4.89 11.61
N VAL A 221 19.23 4.60 10.55
CA VAL A 221 19.38 5.51 9.42
C VAL A 221 18.84 4.82 8.18
N VAL A 222 17.86 5.46 7.55
CA VAL A 222 17.29 5.03 6.28
C VAL A 222 18.41 4.90 5.24
N SER A 223 18.36 3.84 4.44
CA SER A 223 19.38 3.60 3.43
C SER A 223 19.53 4.78 2.46
N SER A 224 20.76 5.26 2.32
CA SER A 224 21.13 6.34 1.38
C SER A 224 20.99 5.95 -0.09
N THR A 225 21.00 4.63 -0.36
CA THR A 225 20.73 4.06 -1.68
C THR A 225 19.41 3.32 -1.64
N VAL A 226 18.54 3.58 -2.59
CA VAL A 226 17.25 2.87 -2.69
C VAL A 226 17.52 1.37 -2.86
N ILE A 227 16.83 0.56 -2.08
CA ILE A 227 16.96 -0.89 -2.05
C ILE A 227 16.05 -1.48 -3.12
N SER A 228 16.66 -2.18 -4.07
CA SER A 228 15.95 -2.87 -5.13
C SER A 228 16.33 -4.35 -5.16
N PHE A 229 15.34 -5.22 -5.34
CA PHE A 229 15.55 -6.63 -5.63
C PHE A 229 16.24 -6.84 -6.99
N ALA A 230 16.14 -5.87 -7.91
CA ALA A 230 16.76 -5.93 -9.24
C ALA A 230 18.21 -5.41 -9.27
N THR A 231 18.55 -4.38 -8.49
CA THR A 231 19.89 -3.75 -8.50
C THR A 231 20.83 -4.24 -7.40
N ASN A 232 20.32 -4.99 -6.41
CA ASN A 232 21.15 -5.68 -5.41
C ASN A 232 21.23 -7.21 -5.62
N PRO A 233 21.31 -7.75 -6.85
CA PRO A 233 21.30 -9.19 -7.08
C PRO A 233 22.55 -9.85 -6.51
N THR A 234 23.66 -9.10 -6.36
CA THR A 234 24.89 -9.60 -5.77
C THR A 234 24.78 -9.93 -4.30
N THR A 235 23.95 -9.19 -3.54
CA THR A 235 23.72 -9.47 -2.12
C THR A 235 22.88 -10.75 -2.01
N HIS A 236 21.78 -10.82 -2.78
CA HIS A 236 20.94 -12.01 -2.88
C HIS A 236 21.74 -13.26 -3.29
N SER A 237 22.61 -13.13 -4.30
CA SER A 237 23.44 -14.23 -4.78
C SER A 237 24.54 -14.63 -3.79
N ARG A 238 25.12 -13.68 -3.05
CA ARG A 238 26.14 -13.98 -2.04
C ARG A 238 25.57 -14.67 -0.79
N ILE A 239 24.33 -14.36 -0.41
CA ILE A 239 23.60 -15.13 0.60
C ILE A 239 23.26 -16.54 0.07
N HIS A 240 23.07 -16.69 -1.25
CA HIS A 240 22.71 -17.95 -1.90
C HIS A 240 23.89 -18.93 -2.15
N PHE A 241 25.14 -18.46 -2.35
CA PHE A 241 26.22 -19.29 -2.92
C PHE A 241 27.44 -19.62 -2.04
N ASP A 242 27.78 -18.85 -1.00
CA ASP A 242 29.09 -19.03 -0.34
C ASP A 242 29.13 -20.05 0.82
N SER A 243 27.98 -20.54 1.33
CA SER A 243 27.93 -21.38 2.54
C SER A 243 27.64 -22.87 2.33
N LEU A 244 27.41 -23.32 1.09
CA LEU A 244 27.17 -24.74 0.78
C LEU A 244 28.43 -25.38 0.19
N THR A 245 29.41 -25.71 1.04
CA THR A 245 30.43 -26.67 0.65
C THR A 245 29.77 -28.05 0.43
N PRO A 246 29.99 -28.71 -0.72
CA PRO A 246 29.33 -29.97 -1.02
C PRO A 246 29.97 -31.11 -0.20
N THR A 247 29.35 -31.48 0.91
CA THR A 247 29.67 -32.74 1.59
C THR A 247 28.47 -33.67 1.57
N ILE A 248 28.56 -34.62 0.64
CA ILE A 248 28.02 -35.99 0.61
C ILE A 248 26.70 -36.20 1.39
N ASP A 249 25.57 -35.88 0.74
CA ASP A 249 24.41 -36.79 0.58
C ASP A 249 23.27 -36.09 -0.22
N MET A 250 23.57 -35.69 -1.46
CA MET A 250 22.61 -34.98 -2.31
C MET A 250 22.34 -35.71 -3.63
N VAL A 251 21.77 -36.91 -3.55
CA VAL A 251 21.16 -37.57 -4.72
C VAL A 251 19.72 -37.08 -4.95
N SER A 252 19.08 -36.45 -3.96
CA SER A 252 17.76 -35.80 -4.11
C SER A 252 17.85 -34.35 -4.65
N PHE A 253 18.98 -33.67 -4.41
CA PHE A 253 19.11 -32.23 -4.71
C PHE A 253 19.54 -31.93 -6.16
N ALA A 254 20.22 -32.88 -6.83
CA ALA A 254 20.61 -32.72 -8.23
C ALA A 254 19.40 -32.62 -9.18
N ASN A 255 18.25 -33.19 -8.81
CA ASN A 255 17.02 -33.09 -9.60
C ASN A 255 16.28 -31.74 -9.39
N CYS A 256 16.62 -30.96 -8.37
CA CYS A 256 16.16 -29.58 -8.22
C CYS A 256 17.05 -28.58 -8.98
N ILE A 257 18.33 -28.89 -9.21
CA ILE A 257 19.28 -27.99 -9.88
C ILE A 257 19.06 -27.96 -11.40
N THR A 258 18.57 -29.03 -12.02
CA THR A 258 18.20 -29.03 -13.45
C THR A 258 16.90 -28.27 -13.76
N ALA A 259 16.05 -28.03 -12.76
CA ALA A 259 14.92 -27.09 -12.91
C ALA A 259 15.34 -25.63 -12.64
N ALA A 260 16.33 -25.40 -11.78
CA ALA A 260 16.83 -24.06 -11.45
C ALA A 260 17.77 -23.46 -12.52
N THR A 261 18.60 -24.27 -13.18
CA THR A 261 19.53 -23.79 -14.22
C THR A 261 18.84 -23.42 -15.54
N PHE A 262 17.68 -23.99 -15.83
CA PHE A 262 16.86 -23.59 -16.99
C PHE A 262 15.94 -22.39 -16.72
N ALA A 263 15.56 -22.13 -15.45
CA ALA A 263 14.78 -20.94 -15.09
C ALA A 263 15.63 -19.67 -14.93
N VAL A 264 16.91 -19.82 -14.58
CA VAL A 264 17.92 -18.74 -14.56
C VAL A 264 18.15 -18.22 -15.99
N SER A 265 18.17 -19.08 -17.01
CA SER A 265 18.35 -18.62 -18.40
C SER A 265 17.12 -17.98 -19.04
N ALA A 266 15.92 -18.17 -18.46
CA ALA A 266 14.68 -17.58 -18.96
C ALA A 266 14.43 -16.14 -18.48
N PHE A 267 15.16 -15.66 -17.47
CA PHE A 267 15.16 -14.26 -17.04
C PHE A 267 16.47 -13.52 -17.35
N ILE A 268 17.56 -14.21 -17.71
CA ILE A 268 18.92 -13.63 -17.81
C ILE A 268 19.38 -13.41 -19.26
N THR A 269 18.56 -13.70 -20.27
CA THR A 269 18.90 -13.41 -21.67
C THR A 269 18.12 -12.27 -22.31
N SER A 270 17.38 -11.50 -21.53
CA SER A 270 17.00 -10.15 -21.93
C SER A 270 17.75 -9.15 -21.05
N PRO A 271 18.43 -8.14 -21.60
CA PRO A 271 18.90 -7.04 -20.79
C PRO A 271 17.64 -6.39 -20.20
N VAL A 272 17.38 -6.58 -18.92
CA VAL A 272 16.33 -5.81 -18.24
C VAL A 272 16.95 -4.44 -17.99
N GLU A 273 16.89 -3.58 -19.02
CA GLU A 273 16.68 -2.16 -18.78
C GLU A 273 15.61 -2.06 -17.69
N GLY A 274 15.89 -1.37 -16.57
CA GLY A 274 14.95 -1.26 -15.46
C GLY A 274 13.57 -0.96 -16.02
N LEU A 275 12.56 -1.77 -15.67
CA LEU A 275 11.25 -1.80 -16.32
C LEU A 275 10.76 -0.38 -16.58
N ASP A 276 10.96 0.10 -17.80
CA ASP A 276 10.47 1.41 -18.19
C ASP A 276 8.97 1.23 -18.23
N VAL A 277 8.26 1.82 -17.27
CA VAL A 277 6.81 1.67 -17.18
C VAL A 277 6.15 2.13 -18.48
N ASN A 278 6.78 3.01 -19.26
CA ASN A 278 6.31 3.44 -20.57
C ASN A 278 6.35 2.32 -21.63
N LEU A 279 7.07 1.22 -21.39
CA LEU A 279 7.12 0.03 -22.23
C LEU A 279 6.10 -1.05 -21.80
N LEU A 280 5.38 -0.85 -20.70
CA LEU A 280 4.30 -1.75 -20.32
C LEU A 280 3.20 -1.73 -21.39
N PRO A 281 2.69 -2.90 -21.82
CA PRO A 281 1.59 -2.97 -22.77
C PRO A 281 0.41 -2.08 -22.35
N GLU A 282 -0.23 -1.44 -23.33
CA GLU A 282 -1.48 -0.72 -23.08
C GLU A 282 -2.51 -1.67 -22.43
N GLY A 283 -3.24 -1.16 -21.43
CA GLY A 283 -4.14 -1.92 -20.59
C GLY A 283 -3.48 -2.51 -19.33
N THR A 284 -2.15 -2.66 -19.29
CA THR A 284 -1.45 -3.07 -18.06
C THR A 284 -1.53 -1.97 -17.01
N TYR A 285 -2.08 -2.31 -15.85
CA TYR A 285 -2.24 -1.41 -14.72
C TYR A 285 -0.92 -1.16 -13.99
N PHE A 286 -0.60 0.12 -13.75
CA PHE A 286 0.48 0.62 -12.93
C PHE A 286 0.04 1.96 -12.34
N LYS A 287 -0.11 2.07 -11.02
CA LYS A 287 -0.39 3.34 -10.34
C LYS A 287 0.87 3.80 -9.62
N PRO A 288 1.41 4.99 -9.93
CA PRO A 288 2.57 5.54 -9.24
C PRO A 288 2.16 6.09 -7.86
N SER A 289 3.08 6.04 -6.90
CA SER A 289 2.82 6.36 -5.49
C SER A 289 4.03 7.01 -4.81
N GLY A 290 3.84 7.48 -3.57
CA GLY A 290 4.86 8.18 -2.79
C GLY A 290 5.46 9.40 -3.51
N ARG A 291 6.78 9.58 -3.38
CA ARG A 291 7.51 10.74 -3.95
C ARG A 291 7.57 10.78 -5.48
N LEU A 292 7.18 9.69 -6.15
CA LEU A 292 7.25 9.59 -7.61
C LEU A 292 6.04 10.24 -8.29
N VAL A 293 4.96 10.47 -7.55
CA VAL A 293 3.72 11.04 -8.06
C VAL A 293 3.40 12.36 -7.37
N SER A 294 2.87 13.32 -8.14
CA SER A 294 2.24 14.50 -7.57
C SER A 294 1.19 15.09 -8.51
N GLY A 295 0.16 15.68 -7.94
CA GLY A 295 -0.83 16.50 -8.62
C GLY A 295 -0.68 18.00 -8.38
N VAL A 296 0.35 18.43 -7.64
CA VAL A 296 0.62 19.86 -7.44
C VAL A 296 1.01 20.48 -8.78
N VAL A 297 0.36 21.58 -9.16
CA VAL A 297 0.62 22.26 -10.44
C VAL A 297 2.09 22.67 -10.54
N GLY A 298 2.78 22.23 -11.60
CA GLY A 298 4.19 22.57 -11.84
C GLY A 298 5.18 21.80 -10.98
N ASN A 299 4.77 20.66 -10.41
CA ASN A 299 5.66 19.77 -9.68
C ASN A 299 6.78 19.18 -10.57
N THR A 300 7.76 18.55 -9.92
CA THR A 300 8.91 17.89 -10.59
C THR A 300 8.89 16.37 -10.43
N ALA A 301 7.76 15.79 -10.04
CA ALA A 301 7.65 14.35 -9.85
C ALA A 301 7.77 13.61 -11.20
N ALA A 302 8.17 12.35 -11.15
CA ALA A 302 8.29 11.55 -12.38
C ALA A 302 6.91 11.31 -13.03
N PHE A 303 5.86 11.22 -12.21
CA PHE A 303 4.49 10.97 -12.60
C PHE A 303 3.60 12.13 -12.17
N HIS A 304 2.90 12.72 -13.12
CA HIS A 304 1.91 13.75 -12.85
C HIS A 304 0.54 13.07 -12.79
N ARG A 305 -0.22 13.34 -11.74
CA ARG A 305 -1.62 12.91 -11.59
C ARG A 305 -2.49 14.12 -11.28
N SER A 306 -3.79 13.89 -11.19
CA SER A 306 -4.79 14.95 -11.03
C SER A 306 -5.81 14.60 -9.94
N PRO A 307 -6.69 15.52 -9.51
CA PRO A 307 -7.87 15.15 -8.74
C PRO A 307 -8.93 14.38 -9.55
N CYS A 308 -8.68 14.09 -10.84
CA CYS A 308 -9.63 13.39 -11.70
C CYS A 308 -9.28 11.89 -11.82
N PRO A 309 -10.05 11.00 -11.16
CA PRO A 309 -9.75 9.56 -11.16
C PRO A 309 -9.83 8.93 -12.55
N ALA A 310 -10.68 9.46 -13.44
CA ALA A 310 -10.87 8.92 -14.79
C ALA A 310 -9.58 8.99 -15.63
N VAL A 311 -8.99 10.19 -15.75
CA VAL A 311 -7.79 10.36 -16.58
C VAL A 311 -6.54 9.80 -15.90
N ASN A 312 -6.52 9.77 -14.56
CA ASN A 312 -5.48 9.05 -13.82
C ASN A 312 -5.53 7.56 -14.14
N ALA A 313 -6.72 6.94 -14.18
CA ALA A 313 -6.87 5.55 -14.58
C ALA A 313 -6.43 5.31 -16.03
N LEU A 314 -6.73 6.22 -16.96
CA LEU A 314 -6.23 6.10 -18.33
C LEU A 314 -4.69 6.12 -18.39
N ALA A 315 -4.03 6.99 -17.62
CA ALA A 315 -2.57 7.02 -17.52
C ALA A 315 -2.02 5.77 -16.80
N ASN A 316 -2.68 5.30 -15.74
CA ASN A 316 -2.28 4.10 -15.00
C ASN A 316 -2.35 2.84 -15.87
N HIS A 317 -3.22 2.82 -16.89
CA HIS A 317 -3.31 1.73 -17.85
C HIS A 317 -2.56 1.98 -19.17
N GLY A 318 -1.92 3.15 -19.34
CA GLY A 318 -1.15 3.48 -20.55
C GLY A 318 -1.96 3.88 -21.77
N TYR A 319 -3.27 4.13 -21.62
CA TYR A 319 -4.10 4.75 -22.66
C TYR A 319 -3.76 6.24 -22.86
N LEU A 320 -3.16 6.86 -21.84
CA LEU A 320 -2.44 8.13 -21.91
C LEU A 320 -0.96 7.88 -21.59
N PRO A 321 -0.04 8.81 -21.94
CA PRO A 321 1.31 8.80 -21.41
C PRO A 321 1.32 8.50 -19.90
N ARG A 322 1.99 7.41 -19.50
CA ARG A 322 1.91 6.89 -18.13
C ARG A 322 2.48 7.86 -17.11
N ASN A 323 3.48 8.63 -17.50
CA ASN A 323 4.02 9.74 -16.72
C ASN A 323 3.03 10.90 -16.52
N GLY A 324 1.88 10.90 -17.19
CA GLY A 324 0.87 11.95 -17.08
C GLY A 324 1.30 13.30 -17.67
N GLN A 325 2.34 13.33 -18.50
CA GLN A 325 2.91 14.56 -19.05
C GLN A 325 2.74 14.62 -20.57
N ASN A 326 2.78 15.85 -21.13
CA ASN A 326 2.70 16.10 -22.58
C ASN A 326 1.49 15.46 -23.28
N ILE A 327 0.35 15.41 -22.58
CA ILE A 327 -0.90 14.85 -23.08
C ILE A 327 -1.52 15.87 -24.04
N THR A 328 -1.81 15.43 -25.26
CA THR A 328 -2.49 16.27 -26.25
C THR A 328 -3.96 15.93 -26.35
N LYS A 329 -4.79 16.87 -26.83
CA LYS A 329 -6.22 16.60 -27.11
C LYS A 329 -6.42 15.46 -28.11
N ALA A 330 -5.50 15.30 -29.05
CA ALA A 330 -5.51 14.24 -30.05
C ALA A 330 -5.26 12.84 -29.45
N VAL A 331 -4.68 12.76 -28.25
CA VAL A 331 -4.50 11.51 -27.49
C VAL A 331 -5.65 11.33 -26.49
N LEU A 332 -5.98 12.38 -25.73
CA LEU A 332 -7.03 12.33 -24.71
C LEU A 332 -8.41 12.02 -25.26
N GLY A 333 -8.81 12.68 -26.36
CA GLY A 333 -10.14 12.50 -26.95
C GLY A 333 -10.41 11.04 -27.35
N PRO A 334 -9.58 10.43 -28.19
CA PRO A 334 -9.72 9.02 -28.55
C PRO A 334 -9.68 8.08 -27.34
N ALA A 335 -8.81 8.31 -26.35
CA ALA A 335 -8.73 7.46 -25.16
C ALA A 335 -10.04 7.48 -24.35
N VAL A 336 -10.61 8.66 -24.11
CA VAL A 336 -11.89 8.82 -23.39
C VAL A 336 -13.04 8.17 -24.14
N MET A 337 -13.12 8.36 -25.46
CA MET A 337 -14.14 7.71 -26.30
C MET A 337 -13.96 6.19 -26.33
N ALA A 338 -12.73 5.69 -26.45
CA ALA A 338 -12.44 4.26 -26.54
C ALA A 338 -12.69 3.54 -25.22
N VAL A 339 -12.24 4.10 -24.10
CA VAL A 339 -12.33 3.43 -22.79
C VAL A 339 -13.68 3.66 -22.13
N TYR A 340 -14.22 4.89 -22.15
CA TYR A 340 -15.44 5.24 -21.41
C TYR A 340 -16.68 5.38 -22.29
N ASN A 341 -16.54 5.32 -23.62
CA ASN A 341 -17.64 5.44 -24.57
C ASN A 341 -18.42 6.76 -24.45
N LEU A 342 -17.73 7.88 -24.24
CA LEU A 342 -18.36 9.20 -24.43
C LEU A 342 -18.56 9.46 -25.92
N ASP A 343 -19.65 10.14 -26.28
CA ASP A 343 -19.84 10.59 -27.66
C ASP A 343 -18.89 11.74 -28.02
N GLU A 344 -18.81 12.06 -29.31
CA GLU A 344 -17.91 13.08 -29.82
C GLU A 344 -18.23 14.47 -29.22
N ALA A 345 -19.51 14.80 -29.03
CA ALA A 345 -19.93 16.09 -28.48
C ALA A 345 -19.56 16.25 -26.99
N SER A 346 -19.74 15.21 -26.19
CA SER A 346 -19.35 15.18 -24.77
C SER A 346 -17.84 15.23 -24.64
N THR A 347 -17.13 14.49 -25.48
CA THR A 347 -15.66 14.51 -25.53
C THR A 347 -15.15 15.90 -25.91
N ALA A 348 -15.73 16.54 -26.93
CA ALA A 348 -15.36 17.91 -27.31
C ALA A 348 -15.60 18.92 -26.19
N THR A 349 -16.66 18.73 -25.39
CA THR A 349 -16.95 19.57 -24.22
C THR A 349 -15.86 19.43 -23.15
N LEU A 350 -15.41 18.22 -22.86
CA LEU A 350 -14.31 17.98 -21.91
C LEU A 350 -12.98 18.51 -22.43
N LEU A 351 -12.67 18.29 -23.72
CA LEU A 351 -11.45 18.78 -24.34
C LEU A 351 -11.36 20.32 -24.36
N ALA A 352 -12.49 21.03 -24.33
CA ALA A 352 -12.50 22.48 -24.26
C ALA A 352 -11.98 23.03 -22.91
N LEU A 353 -11.96 22.22 -21.85
CA LEU A 353 -11.51 22.62 -20.52
C LEU A 353 -9.99 22.58 -20.35
N VAL A 354 -9.28 21.92 -21.27
CA VAL A 354 -7.82 21.72 -21.19
C VAL A 354 -7.07 22.42 -22.32
N PRO A 355 -5.79 22.79 -22.12
CA PRO A 355 -4.91 23.26 -23.18
C PRO A 355 -4.70 22.21 -24.26
N ASP A 356 -4.19 22.62 -25.43
CA ASP A 356 -3.91 21.69 -26.54
C ASP A 356 -2.87 20.63 -26.18
N THR A 357 -1.94 20.97 -25.29
CA THR A 357 -0.98 20.05 -24.65
C THR A 357 -0.82 20.43 -23.18
N PHE A 358 -0.90 19.46 -22.29
CA PHE A 358 -0.86 19.68 -20.85
C PHE A 358 -0.33 18.45 -20.09
N SER A 359 -0.04 18.60 -18.81
CA SER A 359 0.23 17.50 -17.87
C SER A 359 -0.95 17.35 -16.92
N LEU A 360 -1.22 16.15 -16.40
CA LEU A 360 -2.43 15.87 -15.62
C LEU A 360 -2.61 16.81 -14.41
N ASP A 361 -1.52 17.23 -13.77
CA ASP A 361 -1.52 18.20 -12.67
C ASP A 361 -2.15 19.55 -13.05
N TYR A 362 -2.22 19.93 -14.33
CA TYR A 362 -2.98 21.12 -14.77
C TYR A 362 -4.43 21.10 -14.28
N LEU A 363 -5.06 19.92 -14.24
CA LEU A 363 -6.43 19.77 -13.78
C LEU A 363 -6.60 20.14 -12.30
N ALA A 364 -5.52 20.15 -11.52
CA ALA A 364 -5.48 20.62 -10.13
C ALA A 364 -5.38 22.14 -9.98
N THR A 365 -5.47 22.91 -11.07
CA THR A 365 -5.52 24.37 -10.97
C THR A 365 -6.85 24.78 -10.33
N HIS A 366 -6.78 25.26 -9.08
CA HIS A 366 -7.96 25.59 -8.29
C HIS A 366 -8.86 26.62 -8.96
N ASN A 367 -10.17 26.35 -8.92
CA ASN A 367 -11.23 27.13 -9.54
C ASN A 367 -11.21 27.23 -11.07
N VAL A 368 -10.42 26.39 -11.77
CA VAL A 368 -10.52 26.21 -13.22
C VAL A 368 -11.38 24.97 -13.54
N ILE A 369 -10.98 23.82 -13.00
CA ILE A 369 -11.74 22.56 -13.04
C ILE A 369 -11.83 22.01 -11.62
N GLU A 370 -10.68 21.87 -10.94
CA GLU A 370 -10.63 21.55 -9.52
C GLU A 370 -11.40 22.57 -8.70
N HIS A 371 -12.09 22.09 -7.68
CA HIS A 371 -12.96 22.86 -6.83
C HIS A 371 -13.10 22.24 -5.43
N ASP A 372 -13.40 23.09 -4.45
CA ASP A 372 -13.78 22.66 -3.10
C ASP A 372 -15.03 21.77 -3.10
N ALA A 373 -15.27 21.10 -1.98
CA ALA A 373 -16.35 20.13 -1.83
C ALA A 373 -16.27 19.01 -2.87
N SER A 374 -15.07 18.55 -3.20
CA SER A 374 -14.85 17.33 -3.99
C SER A 374 -15.43 16.11 -3.26
N LEU A 375 -15.78 15.06 -4.00
CA LEU A 375 -16.35 13.85 -3.42
C LEU A 375 -15.34 13.06 -2.56
N ILE A 376 -14.05 13.09 -2.93
CA ILE A 376 -13.01 12.23 -2.34
C ILE A 376 -11.66 12.93 -2.16
N HIS A 377 -11.59 14.24 -2.36
CA HIS A 377 -10.38 15.04 -2.18
C HIS A 377 -10.67 16.19 -1.20
N ASP A 378 -9.65 16.59 -0.46
CA ASP A 378 -9.70 17.75 0.43
C ASP A 378 -9.85 19.06 -0.36
N ASP A 379 -10.43 20.05 0.29
CA ASP A 379 -10.49 21.43 -0.21
C ASP A 379 -9.07 22.03 -0.25
N GLU A 380 -8.77 22.89 -1.24
CA GLU A 380 -7.42 23.48 -1.43
C GLU A 380 -6.91 24.16 -0.14
N TYR A 381 -7.82 24.74 0.64
CA TYR A 381 -7.51 25.41 1.91
C TYR A 381 -6.70 24.56 2.89
N PHE A 382 -6.93 23.25 2.94
CA PHE A 382 -6.21 22.35 3.86
C PHE A 382 -4.82 21.95 3.33
N GLY A 383 -4.49 22.33 2.09
CA GLY A 383 -3.26 21.97 1.42
C GLY A 383 -3.18 20.48 1.11
N GLY A 384 -1.96 19.98 0.93
CA GLY A 384 -1.73 18.61 0.50
C GLY A 384 -1.60 18.48 -1.02
N ASP A 385 -1.46 17.24 -1.47
CA ASP A 385 -1.34 16.95 -2.89
C ASP A 385 -2.74 16.74 -3.51
N PRO A 386 -3.16 17.52 -4.51
CA PRO A 386 -4.49 17.41 -5.12
C PRO A 386 -4.79 16.06 -5.80
N ALA A 387 -3.76 15.27 -6.14
CA ALA A 387 -3.96 13.92 -6.67
C ALA A 387 -4.18 12.87 -5.57
N LYS A 388 -3.93 13.20 -4.30
CA LYS A 388 -4.10 12.26 -3.19
C LYS A 388 -5.57 12.13 -2.84
N VAL A 389 -6.07 10.89 -2.86
CA VAL A 389 -7.42 10.55 -2.38
C VAL A 389 -7.46 10.69 -0.86
N ASP A 390 -8.46 11.38 -0.34
CA ASP A 390 -8.79 11.34 1.07
C ASP A 390 -9.59 10.06 1.35
N ASN A 391 -8.96 9.11 2.06
CA ASN A 391 -9.55 7.81 2.35
C ASN A 391 -10.80 7.90 3.24
N LYS A 392 -10.92 8.95 4.07
CA LYS A 392 -12.11 9.14 4.91
C LYS A 392 -13.28 9.62 4.05
N LEU A 393 -13.08 10.60 3.17
CA LEU A 393 -14.10 11.07 2.24
C LEU A 393 -14.54 9.95 1.27
N ALA A 394 -13.58 9.13 0.81
CA ALA A 394 -13.88 7.96 0.00
C ALA A 394 -14.71 6.91 0.77
N SER A 395 -14.36 6.62 2.03
CA SER A 395 -15.16 5.73 2.91
C SER A 395 -16.56 6.29 3.13
N ASP A 396 -16.66 7.55 3.56
CA ASP A 396 -17.92 8.26 3.82
C ASP A 396 -18.84 8.30 2.57
N LEU A 397 -18.27 8.27 1.37
CA LEU A 397 -19.02 8.16 0.12
C LEU A 397 -19.50 6.72 -0.11
N LEU A 398 -18.61 5.72 -0.04
CA LEU A 398 -18.92 4.32 -0.33
C LEU A 398 -19.92 3.73 0.68
N GLU A 399 -19.82 4.10 1.95
CA GLU A 399 -20.72 3.68 3.03
C GLU A 399 -22.19 3.99 2.73
N ARG A 400 -22.46 5.06 1.96
CA ARG A 400 -23.82 5.44 1.56
C ARG A 400 -24.50 4.40 0.70
N GLY A 401 -23.74 3.60 -0.04
CA GLY A 401 -24.24 2.55 -0.91
C GLY A 401 -24.22 1.15 -0.29
N GLU A 402 -23.75 0.96 0.94
CA GLU A 402 -23.58 -0.38 1.54
C GLU A 402 -24.89 -1.17 1.60
N ALA A 403 -25.98 -0.53 2.03
CA ALA A 403 -27.28 -1.17 2.16
C ALA A 403 -27.84 -1.66 0.81
N SER A 404 -27.48 -1.00 -0.29
CA SER A 404 -27.97 -1.31 -1.64
C SER A 404 -26.93 -2.00 -2.54
N GLY A 405 -25.67 -2.10 -2.08
CA GLY A 405 -24.52 -2.59 -2.82
C GLY A 405 -24.03 -1.65 -3.93
N LYS A 406 -24.51 -0.40 -4.00
CA LYS A 406 -24.22 0.53 -5.10
C LYS A 406 -24.43 2.00 -4.71
N LEU A 407 -23.75 2.90 -5.42
CA LEU A 407 -24.05 4.33 -5.40
C LEU A 407 -25.03 4.65 -6.53
N GLY A 408 -26.10 5.35 -6.23
CA GLY A 408 -27.05 5.89 -7.20
C GLY A 408 -27.28 7.39 -7.03
N VAL A 409 -28.32 7.88 -7.70
CA VAL A 409 -28.73 9.30 -7.68
C VAL A 409 -28.93 9.81 -6.26
N THR A 410 -29.64 9.06 -5.41
CA THR A 410 -29.96 9.46 -4.02
C THR A 410 -28.70 9.52 -3.16
N GLU A 411 -27.83 8.51 -3.25
CA GLU A 411 -26.60 8.44 -2.46
C GLU A 411 -25.64 9.58 -2.84
N LEU A 412 -25.48 9.86 -4.15
CA LEU A 412 -24.66 10.98 -4.61
C LEU A 412 -25.26 12.34 -4.26
N ALA A 413 -26.58 12.51 -4.33
CA ALA A 413 -27.23 13.74 -3.90
C ALA A 413 -26.97 14.03 -2.40
N ALA A 414 -27.11 13.00 -1.55
CA ALA A 414 -26.81 13.09 -0.14
C ALA A 414 -25.31 13.38 0.11
N ALA A 415 -24.40 12.76 -0.65
CA ALA A 415 -22.97 13.01 -0.58
C ALA A 415 -22.62 14.45 -0.95
N ARG A 416 -23.15 14.97 -2.07
CA ARG A 416 -22.93 16.36 -2.52
C ARG A 416 -23.39 17.37 -1.48
N LYS A 417 -24.57 17.14 -0.88
CA LYS A 417 -25.12 18.00 0.20
C LYS A 417 -24.22 17.98 1.43
N ALA A 418 -23.78 16.80 1.84
CA ALA A 418 -22.90 16.63 3.00
C ALA A 418 -21.53 17.28 2.79
N ARG A 419 -20.91 17.07 1.62
CA ARG A 419 -19.61 17.67 1.28
C ARG A 419 -19.66 19.19 1.27
N LEU A 420 -20.67 19.79 0.66
CA LEU A 420 -20.82 21.25 0.68
C LEU A 420 -21.03 21.79 2.11
N ALA A 421 -21.87 21.12 2.91
CA ALA A 421 -22.10 21.52 4.30
C ALA A 421 -20.81 21.43 5.15
N ASP A 422 -20.04 20.37 4.95
CA ASP A 422 -18.75 20.16 5.61
C ASP A 422 -17.72 21.22 5.19
N SER A 423 -17.53 21.44 3.89
CA SER A 423 -16.63 22.50 3.39
C SER A 423 -17.03 23.88 3.90
N ILE A 424 -18.32 24.24 3.94
CA ILE A 424 -18.77 25.52 4.53
C ILE A 424 -18.46 25.62 6.03
N ALA A 425 -18.53 24.50 6.75
CA ALA A 425 -18.30 24.47 8.18
C ALA A 425 -16.81 24.55 8.55
N THR A 426 -15.93 24.02 7.70
CA THR A 426 -14.51 23.79 8.05
C THR A 426 -13.53 24.63 7.23
N ASN A 427 -13.89 25.05 6.02
CA ASN A 427 -13.06 25.86 5.12
C ASN A 427 -13.57 27.32 5.07
N PRO A 428 -12.86 28.29 5.70
CA PRO A 428 -13.26 29.69 5.69
C PRO A 428 -13.13 30.37 4.32
N ASN A 429 -12.45 29.73 3.37
CA ASN A 429 -12.20 30.22 2.01
C ASN A 429 -13.01 29.44 0.95
N VAL A 430 -14.01 28.66 1.36
CA VAL A 430 -14.76 27.77 0.47
C VAL A 430 -15.30 28.49 -0.77
N THR A 431 -14.99 27.95 -1.95
CA THR A 431 -15.51 28.42 -3.23
C THR A 431 -16.38 27.36 -3.87
N PHE A 432 -17.70 27.58 -3.88
CA PHE A 432 -18.66 26.65 -4.47
C PHE A 432 -19.80 27.35 -5.24
N GLY A 433 -19.41 28.20 -6.20
CA GLY A 433 -20.32 28.98 -7.04
C GLY A 433 -20.98 28.16 -8.16
N THR A 434 -21.63 28.85 -9.11
CA THR A 434 -22.36 28.21 -10.22
C THR A 434 -21.47 27.33 -11.10
N THR A 435 -20.21 27.75 -11.35
CA THR A 435 -19.25 26.97 -12.13
C THR A 435 -18.87 25.67 -11.40
N GLN A 436 -18.46 25.76 -10.13
CA GLN A 436 -18.08 24.61 -9.31
C GLN A 436 -19.26 23.64 -9.14
N GLN A 437 -20.47 24.15 -8.88
CA GLN A 437 -21.67 23.32 -8.84
C GLN A 437 -21.90 22.56 -10.16
N THR A 438 -21.76 23.25 -11.30
CA THR A 438 -21.95 22.62 -12.61
C THR A 438 -20.97 21.46 -12.83
N LEU A 439 -19.69 21.65 -12.49
CA LEU A 439 -18.65 20.63 -12.59
C LEU A 439 -18.91 19.46 -11.63
N ALA A 440 -19.08 19.76 -10.34
CA ALA A 440 -19.36 18.80 -9.29
C ALA A 440 -20.53 17.84 -9.58
N TYR A 441 -21.67 18.38 -10.05
CA TYR A 441 -22.83 17.55 -10.39
C TYR A 441 -22.60 16.77 -11.70
N THR A 442 -21.87 17.35 -12.65
CA THR A 442 -21.48 16.66 -13.90
C THR A 442 -20.56 15.46 -13.61
N GLU A 443 -19.58 15.62 -12.73
CA GLU A 443 -18.69 14.55 -12.27
C GLU A 443 -19.47 13.43 -11.59
N ALA A 444 -20.41 13.78 -10.70
CA ALA A 444 -21.30 12.81 -10.06
C ALA A 444 -22.14 12.05 -11.10
N SER A 445 -22.65 12.72 -12.13
CA SER A 445 -23.36 12.07 -13.24
C SER A 445 -22.44 11.13 -14.04
N ILE A 446 -21.20 11.54 -14.34
CA ILE A 446 -20.23 10.73 -15.08
C ILE A 446 -19.83 9.47 -14.28
N LEU A 447 -19.72 9.56 -12.95
CA LEU A 447 -19.51 8.39 -12.10
C LEU A 447 -20.63 7.34 -12.30
N LEU A 448 -21.89 7.77 -12.34
CA LEU A 448 -23.04 6.87 -12.52
C LEU A 448 -23.16 6.34 -13.97
N LEU A 449 -22.99 7.20 -14.98
CA LEU A 449 -23.20 6.83 -16.37
C LEU A 449 -21.99 6.13 -16.99
N GLY A 450 -20.80 6.69 -16.74
CA GLY A 450 -19.52 6.18 -17.22
C GLY A 450 -19.18 4.86 -16.56
N PHE A 451 -18.92 4.89 -15.27
CA PHE A 451 -18.41 3.72 -14.54
C PHE A 451 -19.52 2.73 -14.19
N GLY A 452 -20.76 3.20 -14.02
CA GLY A 452 -21.95 2.35 -13.95
C GLY A 452 -22.42 1.78 -15.29
N ALA A 453 -21.76 2.13 -16.40
CA ALA A 453 -22.06 1.64 -17.75
C ALA A 453 -23.53 1.86 -18.17
N LYS A 454 -24.12 3.01 -17.79
CA LYS A 454 -25.54 3.37 -17.95
C LYS A 454 -26.52 2.38 -17.31
N THR A 455 -26.10 1.66 -16.27
CA THR A 455 -26.96 0.69 -15.57
C THR A 455 -27.76 1.37 -14.48
N ASN A 456 -29.00 1.79 -14.80
CA ASN A 456 -29.96 2.37 -13.86
C ASN A 456 -29.42 3.57 -13.06
N GLU A 457 -28.63 4.45 -13.69
CA GLU A 457 -27.97 5.58 -13.03
C GLU A 457 -27.29 5.17 -11.72
N SER A 458 -26.57 4.05 -11.73
CA SER A 458 -25.92 3.48 -10.55
C SER A 458 -24.61 2.80 -10.89
N VAL A 459 -23.68 2.79 -9.94
CA VAL A 459 -22.38 2.12 -10.02
C VAL A 459 -22.21 1.22 -8.79
N SER A 460 -21.76 -0.02 -8.97
CA SER A 460 -21.51 -0.92 -7.84
C SER A 460 -20.37 -0.39 -6.96
N LEU A 461 -20.37 -0.74 -5.68
CA LEU A 461 -19.32 -0.28 -4.75
C LEU A 461 -17.92 -0.72 -5.18
N ASP A 462 -17.76 -1.95 -5.67
CA ASP A 462 -16.45 -2.45 -6.14
C ASP A 462 -15.92 -1.62 -7.32
N VAL A 463 -16.79 -1.29 -8.27
CA VAL A 463 -16.41 -0.47 -9.44
C VAL A 463 -16.14 0.96 -9.01
N ALA A 464 -16.98 1.53 -8.14
CA ALA A 464 -16.77 2.87 -7.60
C ALA A 464 -15.44 2.97 -6.86
N ARG A 465 -15.12 2.03 -5.96
CA ARG A 465 -13.85 1.97 -5.22
C ARG A 465 -12.66 1.84 -6.16
N SER A 466 -12.75 0.92 -7.13
CA SER A 466 -11.67 0.70 -8.10
C SER A 466 -11.36 1.96 -8.92
N PHE A 467 -12.37 2.72 -9.36
CA PHE A 467 -12.12 3.96 -10.11
C PHE A 467 -11.74 5.13 -9.21
N LEU A 468 -12.43 5.34 -8.09
CA LEU A 468 -12.25 6.52 -7.23
C LEU A 468 -10.98 6.43 -6.36
N VAL A 469 -10.72 5.27 -5.76
CA VAL A 469 -9.60 5.06 -4.83
C VAL A 469 -8.42 4.45 -5.54
N ASP A 470 -8.64 3.33 -6.23
CA ASP A 470 -7.55 2.59 -6.87
C ASP A 470 -7.18 3.21 -8.23
N GLU A 471 -7.98 4.11 -8.79
CA GLU A 471 -7.75 4.71 -10.12
C GLU A 471 -7.43 3.64 -11.17
N LYS A 472 -8.20 2.57 -11.13
CA LYS A 472 -8.01 1.33 -11.87
C LYS A 472 -9.30 0.98 -12.60
N ILE A 473 -9.16 0.60 -13.87
CA ILE A 473 -10.24 -0.02 -14.63
C ILE A 473 -10.37 -1.48 -14.14
N PRO A 474 -11.49 -1.85 -13.49
CA PRO A 474 -11.61 -3.18 -12.87
C PRO A 474 -11.61 -4.30 -13.92
N ASN A 475 -11.05 -5.45 -13.56
CA ASN A 475 -11.13 -6.64 -14.40
C ASN A 475 -12.60 -7.04 -14.61
N GLY A 476 -12.99 -7.27 -15.87
CA GLY A 476 -14.36 -7.65 -16.22
C GLY A 476 -15.36 -6.48 -16.23
N TRP A 477 -14.94 -5.27 -15.89
CA TRP A 477 -15.74 -4.07 -16.14
C TRP A 477 -15.86 -3.85 -17.66
N ALA A 478 -17.04 -3.44 -18.08
CA ALA A 478 -17.31 -3.07 -19.46
C ALA A 478 -17.94 -1.68 -19.50
N ARG A 479 -17.44 -0.83 -20.40
CA ARG A 479 -18.05 0.47 -20.71
C ARG A 479 -19.49 0.30 -21.20
N ALA A 480 -20.27 1.38 -21.13
CA ALA A 480 -21.64 1.41 -21.65
C ALA A 480 -21.69 0.93 -23.11
N SER A 481 -22.70 0.12 -23.47
CA SER A 481 -22.85 -0.39 -24.84
C SER A 481 -23.26 0.68 -25.86
N SER A 482 -23.83 1.79 -25.40
CA SER A 482 -24.15 2.97 -26.20
C SER A 482 -23.39 4.19 -25.68
N ALA A 483 -23.02 5.09 -26.60
CA ALA A 483 -22.21 6.25 -26.27
C ALA A 483 -22.95 7.20 -25.31
N ILE A 484 -22.25 7.70 -24.28
CA ILE A 484 -22.77 8.65 -23.29
C ILE A 484 -22.81 10.04 -23.91
N THR A 485 -23.99 10.64 -23.93
CA THR A 485 -24.25 11.94 -24.56
C THR A 485 -24.38 13.06 -23.54
N VAL A 486 -24.19 14.31 -23.99
CA VAL A 486 -24.40 15.52 -23.18
C VAL A 486 -25.83 15.58 -22.63
N ALA A 487 -26.82 15.10 -23.40
CA ALA A 487 -28.22 15.11 -22.99
C ALA A 487 -28.47 14.14 -21.81
N GLU A 488 -27.89 12.94 -21.86
CA GLU A 488 -28.00 11.96 -20.77
C GLU A 488 -27.30 12.46 -19.51
N VAL A 489 -26.08 13.00 -19.63
CA VAL A 489 -25.36 13.60 -18.50
C VAL A 489 -26.19 14.70 -17.85
N ARG A 490 -26.76 15.63 -18.64
CA ARG A 490 -27.63 16.69 -18.10
C ARG A 490 -28.90 16.16 -17.45
N ALA A 491 -29.48 15.08 -17.97
CA ALA A 491 -30.66 14.46 -17.37
C ALA A 491 -30.33 13.86 -15.99
N THR A 492 -29.22 13.10 -15.89
CA THR A 492 -28.77 12.55 -14.61
C THR A 492 -28.36 13.64 -13.62
N VAL A 493 -27.71 14.72 -14.07
CA VAL A 493 -27.45 15.92 -13.25
C VAL A 493 -28.74 16.47 -12.66
N ALA A 494 -29.79 16.63 -13.48
CA ALA A 494 -31.08 17.12 -13.00
C ALA A 494 -31.71 16.18 -11.95
N ASN A 495 -31.56 14.86 -12.12
CA ASN A 495 -32.03 13.87 -11.14
C ASN A 495 -31.28 14.00 -9.81
N ILE A 496 -29.95 14.17 -9.82
CA ILE A 496 -29.13 14.33 -8.60
C ILE A 496 -29.48 15.65 -7.90
N ILE A 497 -29.65 16.75 -8.64
CA ILE A 497 -30.05 18.04 -8.08
C ILE A 497 -31.44 17.94 -7.43
N ALA A 498 -32.41 17.33 -8.11
CA ALA A 498 -33.75 17.14 -7.58
C ALA A 498 -33.74 16.34 -6.25
N ALA A 499 -32.97 15.25 -6.20
CA ALA A 499 -32.80 14.43 -5.00
C ALA A 499 -32.02 15.15 -3.87
N THR A 500 -31.28 16.22 -4.16
CA THR A 500 -30.59 17.03 -3.15
C THR A 500 -31.57 17.92 -2.37
N THR A 501 -32.67 18.28 -3.02
CA THR A 501 -33.72 19.17 -2.51
C THR A 501 -34.93 18.45 -1.92
N ALA A 502 -35.07 17.15 -2.22
CA ALA A 502 -36.04 16.24 -1.60
C ALA A 502 -35.60 15.89 -0.17
#